data_AF-E0Y085-F1
#
_entry.id   AF-E0Y085-F1
#
_cell.length_a   1.000
_cell.length_b   1.000
_cell.length_c   1.000
_cell.angle_alpha   90.00
_cell.angle_beta   90.00
_cell.angle_gamma   90.00
#
_symmetry.space_group_name_H-M   'P 1'
#
loop_
_entity.id
_entity.type
_entity.pdbx_description
1 polymer ?
#
loop_
_entity_poly.entity_id
_entity_poly.type
_entity_poly.pdbx_seq_one_letter_code
_entity_poly.pdbx_strand_id
1 'polypeptide(L)' 'MSIIRKHSSERMSKINIHNGTIYFSGQVANDVTVGIKSQTQDCLKKIDALLLEAGSDRDNILSTTIFIRSMADFALMN' A
#
# COMPACT_ATOMS: atom_id res chain seq x y z
N MET A 1 -11.14 17.38 14.11
CA MET A 1 -10.17 16.34 14.52
C MET A 1 -8.82 16.63 13.91
N SER A 2 -7.72 16.23 14.58
CA SER A 2 -6.36 16.37 14.07
C SER A 2 -5.98 15.21 13.13
N ILE A 3 -5.07 15.46 12.19
CA ILE A 3 -4.50 14.43 11.31
C ILE A 3 -3.19 13.95 11.93
N ILE A 4 -3.05 12.64 12.11
CA ILE A 4 -1.81 12.00 12.55
C ILE A 4 -1.04 11.56 11.30
N ARG A 5 0.22 11.95 11.18
CA ARG A 5 1.09 11.57 10.05
C ARG A 5 2.30 10.79 10.56
N LYS A 6 2.57 9.62 9.99
CA LYS A 6 3.78 8.83 10.27
C LYS A 6 4.63 8.68 9.01
N HIS A 7 5.94 8.50 9.20
CA HIS A 7 6.94 8.40 8.13
C HIS A 7 6.84 9.54 7.12
N SER A 8 6.84 10.77 7.63
CA SER A 8 6.75 11.98 6.83
C SER A 8 8.13 12.35 6.27
N SER A 9 8.14 12.67 4.98
CA SER A 9 9.24 13.29 4.25
C SER A 9 8.74 14.59 3.62
N GLU A 10 9.62 15.39 3.02
CA GLU A 10 9.23 16.60 2.29
C GLU A 10 8.24 16.33 1.15
N ARG A 11 8.28 15.11 0.58
CA ARG A 11 7.43 14.73 -0.55
C ARG A 11 6.11 14.08 -0.13
N MET A 12 6.11 13.27 0.93
CA MET A 12 4.94 12.49 1.34
C MET A 12 5.05 11.93 2.76
N SER A 13 3.90 11.58 3.34
CA SER A 13 3.78 10.73 4.54
C SER A 13 3.26 9.35 4.14
N LYS A 14 3.90 8.28 4.63
CA LYS A 14 3.47 6.91 4.28
C LYS A 14 2.15 6.51 4.91
N ILE A 15 1.85 7.05 6.10
CA ILE A 15 0.63 6.76 6.86
C ILE A 15 0.00 8.09 7.29
N ASN A 16 -1.26 8.29 6.93
CA ASN A 16 -2.07 9.40 7.41
C ASN A 16 -3.34 8.84 8.07
N ILE A 17 -3.58 9.18 9.33
CA ILE A 17 -4.75 8.72 10.09
C ILE A 17 -5.63 9.92 10.38
N HIS A 18 -6.90 9.83 9.98
CA HIS A 18 -7.90 10.85 10.24
C HIS A 18 -9.25 10.19 10.52
N ASN A 19 -9.84 10.52 11.67
CA ASN A 19 -11.16 10.02 12.08
C ASN A 19 -11.30 8.48 11.99
N GLY A 20 -10.30 7.74 12.48
CA GLY A 20 -10.27 6.27 12.45
C GLY A 20 -10.00 5.65 11.07
N THR A 21 -9.89 6.46 10.00
CA THR A 21 -9.53 5.98 8.66
C THR A 21 -8.04 6.16 8.43
N ILE A 22 -7.40 5.13 7.89
CA ILE A 22 -5.98 5.11 7.55
C ILE A 22 -5.82 5.25 6.04
N TYR A 23 -5.03 6.22 5.60
CA TYR A 23 -4.66 6.44 4.22
C TYR A 23 -3.17 6.17 4.04
N PHE A 24 -2.84 5.26 3.14
CA PHE A 24 -1.46 4.93 2.79
C PHE A 24 -1.01 5.65 1.54
N SER A 25 0.28 5.98 1.45
CA SER A 25 0.90 6.36 0.19
C SER A 25 0.95 5.14 -0.76
N GLY A 26 1.15 5.39 -2.06
CA GLY A 26 1.31 4.31 -3.04
C GLY A 26 2.44 3.35 -2.66
N GLN A 27 2.17 2.05 -2.71
CA GLN A 27 3.15 1.00 -2.47
C GLN A 27 3.60 0.42 -3.81
N VAL A 28 4.91 0.42 -4.03
CA VAL A 28 5.55 -0.10 -5.25
C VAL A 28 6.51 -1.23 -4.89
N ALA A 29 6.77 -2.13 -5.83
CA ALA A 29 7.72 -3.22 -5.64
C ALA A 29 9.14 -2.67 -5.37
N ASN A 30 9.93 -3.40 -4.60
CA ASN A 30 11.34 -3.04 -4.38
C ASN A 30 12.18 -3.33 -5.63
N ASP A 31 11.93 -4.48 -6.24
CA ASP A 31 12.54 -4.89 -7.48
C ASP A 31 11.50 -4.82 -8.61
N VAL A 32 11.79 -4.02 -9.63
CA VAL A 32 10.93 -3.86 -10.80
C VAL A 32 11.37 -4.74 -11.98
N THR A 33 12.45 -5.49 -11.81
CA THR A 33 12.99 -6.41 -12.82
C THR A 33 12.36 -7.81 -12.74
N VAL A 34 11.75 -8.14 -11.58
CA VAL A 34 11.01 -9.39 -11.38
C VAL A 34 9.62 -9.35 -12.02
N GLY A 35 9.01 -10.51 -12.22
CA GLY A 35 7.67 -10.62 -12.80
C GLY A 35 6.56 -10.03 -11.91
N ILE A 36 5.42 -9.70 -12.52
CA ILE A 36 4.29 -9.02 -11.87
C ILE A 36 3.83 -9.71 -10.57
N LYS A 37 3.80 -11.04 -10.54
CA LYS A 37 3.40 -11.80 -9.34
C LYS A 37 4.30 -11.49 -8.14
N SER A 38 5.61 -11.47 -8.34
CA SER A 38 6.58 -11.13 -7.29
C SER A 38 6.46 -9.66 -6.88
N GLN A 39 6.26 -8.76 -7.85
CA GLN A 39 6.03 -7.34 -7.58
C GLN A 39 4.78 -7.13 -6.70
N THR A 40 3.67 -7.79 -7.04
CA THR A 40 2.41 -7.73 -6.27
C THR A 40 2.60 -8.26 -4.86
N GLN A 41 3.28 -9.39 -4.70
CA GLN A 41 3.58 -9.96 -3.36
C GLN A 41 4.40 -8.99 -2.51
N ASP A 42 5.39 -8.32 -3.09
CA ASP A 42 6.19 -7.32 -2.38
C ASP A 42 5.37 -6.10 -1.97
N CYS A 43 4.49 -5.60 -2.86
CA CYS A 43 3.56 -4.53 -2.53
C CYS A 43 2.64 -4.93 -1.37
N LEU A 44 2.06 -6.13 -1.41
CA LEU A 44 1.17 -6.63 -0.37
C LEU A 44 1.88 -6.77 0.99
N LYS A 45 3.12 -7.31 1.01
CA LYS A 45 3.92 -7.39 2.24
C LYS A 45 4.17 -6.02 2.87
N LYS A 46 4.41 -4.99 2.05
CA LYS A 46 4.57 -3.61 2.54
C LYS A 46 3.28 -3.06 3.11
N ILE A 47 2.15 -3.30 2.44
CA ILE A 47 0.82 -2.90 2.93
C ILE A 47 0.55 -3.56 4.28
N ASP A 48 0.82 -4.86 4.41
CA ASP A 48 0.61 -5.62 5.65
C ASP A 48 1.45 -5.04 6.81
N ALA A 49 2.71 -4.69 6.56
CA ALA A 49 3.58 -4.06 7.56
C ALA A 49 3.06 -2.66 7.97
N LEU A 50 2.59 -1.85 7.01
CA LEU A 50 2.07 -0.51 7.29
C LEU A 50 0.72 -0.55 8.02
N LEU A 51 -0.15 -1.51 7.69
CA LEU A 51 -1.40 -1.77 8.40
C LEU A 51 -1.12 -2.10 9.86
N LEU A 52 -0.21 -3.05 10.11
CA LEU A 52 0.16 -3.46 11.46
C LEU A 52 0.73 -2.27 12.26
N GLU A 53 1.60 -1.46 11.66
CA GLU A 53 2.16 -0.26 12.30
C GLU A 53 1.10 0.83 12.59
N ALA A 54 0.04 0.88 11.76
CA ALA A 54 -1.09 1.76 11.98
C ALA A 54 -2.12 1.20 12.99
N GLY A 55 -1.95 -0.04 13.45
CA GLY A 55 -2.86 -0.72 14.38
C GLY A 55 -4.08 -1.34 13.69
N SER A 56 -3.93 -1.74 12.43
CA SER A 56 -4.97 -2.37 11.59
C SER A 56 -4.44 -3.65 10.96
N ASP A 57 -5.30 -4.37 10.24
CA ASP A 57 -4.96 -5.57 9.47
C ASP A 57 -5.68 -5.55 8.10
N ARG A 58 -5.54 -6.65 7.35
CA ARG A 58 -6.14 -6.80 6.02
C ARG A 58 -7.66 -6.94 6.06
N ASP A 59 -8.22 -7.40 7.17
CA ASP A 59 -9.66 -7.61 7.32
C ASP A 59 -10.41 -6.27 7.46
N ASN A 60 -9.67 -5.20 7.79
CA ASN A 60 -10.17 -3.84 7.91
C ASN A 60 -9.93 -2.97 6.65
N ILE A 61 -9.56 -3.57 5.51
CA ILE A 61 -9.37 -2.82 4.26
C ILE A 61 -10.73 -2.40 3.68
N LEU A 62 -10.93 -1.09 3.55
CA LEU A 62 -12.14 -0.52 2.94
C LEU A 62 -12.09 -0.52 1.41
N SER A 63 -10.94 -0.18 0.83
CA SER A 63 -10.76 -0.06 -0.61
C SER A 63 -9.28 -0.18 -0.99
N THR A 64 -8.98 -0.83 -2.11
CA THR A 64 -7.62 -0.92 -2.67
C THR A 64 -7.67 -0.55 -4.15
N THR A 65 -6.84 0.40 -4.56
CA THR A 65 -6.67 0.76 -5.98
C THR A 65 -5.34 0.21 -6.48
N ILE A 66 -5.39 -0.66 -7.48
CA ILE A 66 -4.21 -1.31 -8.06
C ILE A 66 -3.96 -0.70 -9.44
N PHE A 67 -2.79 -0.07 -9.61
CA PHE A 67 -2.34 0.43 -10.90
C PHE A 67 -1.41 -0.58 -11.55
N ILE A 68 -1.85 -1.18 -12.66
CA ILE A 68 -1.04 -2.08 -13.48
C ILE A 68 -0.61 -1.38 -14.76
N ARG A 69 0.61 -1.68 -15.23
CA ARG A 69 1.16 -1.07 -16.46
C ARG A 69 0.46 -1.57 -17.72
N SER A 70 0.15 -2.86 -17.77
CA SER A 70 -0.47 -3.52 -18.92
C SER A 70 -1.62 -4.40 -18.45
N MET A 71 -2.73 -4.39 -19.18
CA MET A 71 -3.86 -5.29 -18.90
C MET A 71 -3.52 -6.77 -19.15
N ALA A 72 -2.48 -7.07 -19.92
CA ALA A 72 -1.98 -8.44 -20.09
C ALA A 72 -1.52 -9.07 -18.76
N ASP A 73 -1.07 -8.23 -17.82
CA ASP A 73 -0.58 -8.67 -16.51
C ASP A 73 -1.69 -8.88 -15.48
N PHE A 74 -2.93 -8.47 -15.78
CA PHE A 74 -4.05 -8.51 -14.84
C PHE A 74 -4.31 -9.93 -14.28
N ALA A 75 -4.29 -10.93 -15.16
CA ALA A 75 -4.52 -12.33 -14.76
C ALA A 75 -3.36 -12.93 -13.94
N LEU A 76 -2.13 -12.42 -14.12
CA LEU A 76 -0.96 -12.88 -13.37
C LEU A 76 -0.80 -12.14 -12.02
N MET A 77 -1.43 -10.98 -11.91
CA MET A 77 -1.48 -10.16 -10.70
C MET A 77 -2.50 -10.71 -9.68
N ASN A 78 -3.67 -11.13 -10.14
CA ASN A 78 -4.73 -11.74 -9.33
C ASN A 78 -4.34 -13.14 -8.83
#